data_AF-A0A227J8P8-F1
#
_entry.id   AF-A0A227J8P8-F1
#
_cell.length_a   1.000
_cell.length_b   1.000
_cell.length_c   1.000
_cell.angle_alpha   90.00
_cell.angle_beta   90.00
_cell.angle_gamma   90.00
#
_symmetry.space_group_name_H-M   'P 1'
#
loop_
_entity.id
_entity.type
_entity.pdbx_description
1 polymer ?
#
loop_
_entity_poly.entity_id
_entity_poly.type
_entity_poly.pdbx_seq_one_letter_code
_entity_poly.pdbx_strand_id
1 'polypeptide(L)'
;MSYQLDRIDLHILRVLHSRGRIPVVELAKQINLTTSPCSDRVKRLEKEGYINGYHAELNAEKLGLDVQVFIHIRLDQTSFSIFEKFAKAVELMPEIE
;
A
#
# COMPACT_ATOMS: atom_id res chain seq x y z
N MET A 1 10.91 -13.55 -14.56
CA MET A 1 10.07 -13.15 -15.71
C MET A 1 9.14 -12.04 -15.25
N SER A 2 9.37 -10.81 -15.69
CA SER A 2 8.50 -9.67 -15.36
C SER A 2 7.27 -9.76 -16.28
N TYR A 3 6.15 -10.23 -15.73
CA TYR A 3 4.87 -10.14 -16.43
C TYR A 3 4.43 -8.68 -16.36
N GLN A 4 4.40 -8.03 -17.51
CA GLN A 4 4.04 -6.62 -17.60
C GLN A 4 2.57 -6.47 -17.25
N LEU A 5 2.24 -5.65 -16.24
CA LEU A 5 0.87 -5.34 -15.85
C LEU A 5 0.08 -4.88 -17.07
N ASP A 6 -1.05 -5.54 -17.35
CA ASP A 6 -1.92 -5.11 -18.43
C ASP A 6 -2.82 -3.93 -17.98
N ARG A 7 -3.56 -3.34 -18.92
CA ARG A 7 -4.44 -2.20 -18.63
C ARG A 7 -5.54 -2.55 -17.63
N ILE A 8 -5.99 -3.81 -17.61
CA ILE A 8 -7.04 -4.27 -16.70
C ILE A 8 -6.46 -4.38 -15.29
N ASP A 9 -5.27 -4.96 -15.14
CA ASP A 9 -4.58 -5.06 -13.86
C ASP A 9 -4.34 -3.67 -13.25
N LEU A 10 -3.84 -2.71 -14.06
CA LEU A 10 -3.69 -1.33 -13.60
C LEU A 10 -5.02 -0.70 -13.18
N HIS A 11 -6.11 -1.04 -13.85
CA HIS A 11 -7.44 -0.54 -13.49
C HIS A 11 -7.94 -1.16 -12.18
N ILE A 12 -7.75 -2.47 -12.00
CA ILE A 12 -8.04 -3.19 -10.75
C ILE A 12 -7.28 -2.53 -9.59
N LEU A 13 -5.96 -2.31 -9.75
CA LEU A 13 -5.13 -1.68 -8.72
C LEU A 13 -5.62 -0.26 -8.36
N ARG A 14 -6.03 0.56 -9.35
CA ARG A 14 -6.60 1.89 -9.08
C ARG A 14 -7.90 1.80 -8.28
N VAL A 15 -8.80 0.90 -8.66
CA VAL A 15 -10.09 0.74 -7.97
C VAL A 15 -9.85 0.26 -6.54
N LEU A 16 -9.02 -0.76 -6.34
CA LEU A 16 -8.70 -1.31 -5.01
C LEU A 16 -7.96 -0.30 -4.13
N HIS A 17 -7.07 0.52 -4.67
CA HIS A 17 -6.43 1.60 -3.91
C HIS A 17 -7.46 2.60 -3.37
N SER A 18 -8.47 2.95 -4.17
CA SER A 18 -9.53 3.88 -3.74
C SER A 18 -10.58 3.24 -2.82
N ARG A 19 -10.89 1.95 -3.04
CA ARG A 19 -11.96 1.22 -2.35
C ARG A 19 -11.48 -0.21 -2.08
N GLY A 20 -10.61 -0.37 -1.09
CA GLY A 20 -9.98 -1.66 -0.78
C GLY A 20 -10.97 -2.77 -0.42
N ARG A 21 -12.17 -2.43 0.05
CA ARG A 21 -13.23 -3.38 0.43
C ARG A 21 -14.36 -3.51 -0.60
N ILE A 22 -14.12 -3.12 -1.86
CA ILE A 22 -15.13 -3.24 -2.93
C ILE A 22 -15.50 -4.72 -3.17
N PRO A 23 -16.80 -5.06 -3.31
CA PRO A 23 -17.20 -6.41 -3.70
C PRO A 23 -16.64 -6.77 -5.08
N VAL A 24 -16.11 -7.99 -5.23
CA VAL A 24 -15.54 -8.47 -6.52
C VAL A 24 -16.57 -8.39 -7.66
N VAL A 25 -17.85 -8.57 -7.37
CA VAL A 25 -18.94 -8.43 -8.35
C VAL A 25 -19.06 -6.98 -8.86
N GLU A 26 -18.88 -5.99 -7.99
CA GLU A 26 -18.92 -4.56 -8.35
C GLU A 26 -17.64 -4.15 -9.09
N LEU A 27 -16.48 -4.64 -8.63
CA LEU A 27 -15.20 -4.46 -9.31
C LEU A 27 -15.25 -5.01 -10.74
N ALA A 28 -15.76 -6.22 -10.91
CA ALA A 28 -15.91 -6.87 -12.22
C ALA A 28 -16.79 -6.03 -13.17
N LYS A 29 -17.89 -5.45 -12.68
CA LYS A 29 -18.74 -4.54 -13.45
C LYS A 29 -17.99 -3.27 -13.89
N GLN A 30 -17.21 -2.66 -13.01
CA GLN A 30 -16.46 -1.45 -13.35
C GLN A 30 -15.40 -1.69 -14.44
N ILE A 31 -14.76 -2.86 -14.44
CA ILE A 31 -13.70 -3.20 -15.38
C ILE A 31 -14.18 -3.98 -16.61
N ASN A 32 -15.50 -4.11 -16.81
CA ASN A 32 -16.15 -4.87 -17.90
C ASN A 32 -15.71 -6.34 -17.99
N LEU A 33 -15.61 -7.01 -16.83
CA LEU A 33 -15.32 -8.44 -16.73
C LEU A 33 -16.43 -9.20 -15.99
N THR A 34 -16.41 -10.53 -16.14
CA THR A 34 -17.19 -11.42 -15.28
C THR A 34 -16.48 -11.64 -13.95
N THR A 35 -17.22 -12.10 -12.94
CA THR A 35 -16.71 -12.21 -11.55
C THR A 35 -15.53 -13.17 -11.42
N SER A 36 -15.53 -14.29 -12.14
CA SER A 36 -14.46 -15.30 -12.09
C SER A 36 -13.10 -14.75 -12.55
N PRO A 37 -12.94 -14.23 -13.79
CA PRO A 37 -11.66 -13.70 -14.25
C PRO A 37 -11.20 -12.47 -13.47
N CYS A 38 -12.14 -11.67 -12.94
CA CYS A 38 -11.79 -10.57 -12.02
C CYS A 38 -11.15 -11.12 -10.74
N SER A 39 -11.77 -12.14 -10.12
CA SER A 39 -11.24 -12.73 -8.88
C SER A 39 -9.86 -13.37 -9.09
N ASP A 40 -9.66 -14.07 -10.21
CA ASP A 40 -8.39 -14.73 -10.50
C ASP A 40 -7.27 -13.72 -10.71
N ARG A 41 -7.57 -12.58 -11.37
CA ARG A 41 -6.60 -11.47 -11.53
C ARG A 41 -6.23 -10.84 -10.20
N VAL A 42 -7.20 -10.55 -9.32
CA VAL A 42 -6.92 -9.99 -7.99
C VAL A 42 -6.02 -10.95 -7.19
N LYS A 43 -6.37 -12.24 -7.13
CA LYS A 43 -5.55 -13.26 -6.45
C LYS A 43 -4.13 -13.34 -7.01
N ARG A 44 -3.98 -13.20 -8.33
CA ARG A 44 -2.66 -13.17 -8.96
C ARG A 44 -1.87 -11.93 -8.55
N LEU A 45 -2.49 -10.75 -8.56
CA LEU A 45 -1.83 -9.50 -8.14
C LEU A 45 -1.41 -9.53 -6.66
N GLU A 46 -2.20 -10.16 -5.80
CA GLU A 46 -1.83 -10.43 -4.40
C GLU A 46 -0.64 -11.40 -4.32
N LYS A 47 -0.71 -12.53 -5.02
CA LYS A 47 0.34 -13.56 -5.00
C LYS A 47 1.68 -13.06 -5.56
N GLU A 48 1.64 -12.20 -6.57
CA GLU A 48 2.82 -11.61 -7.19
C GLU A 48 3.38 -10.41 -6.42
N GLY A 49 2.73 -9.98 -5.33
CA GLY A 49 3.21 -8.88 -4.48
C GLY A 49 2.95 -7.48 -5.06
N TYR A 50 2.05 -7.34 -6.03
CA TYR A 50 1.55 -6.03 -6.45
C TYR A 50 0.57 -5.44 -5.43
N ILE A 51 -0.09 -6.29 -4.64
CA ILE A 51 -0.95 -5.92 -3.53
C ILE A 51 -0.32 -6.48 -2.25
N ASN A 52 0.27 -5.60 -1.43
CA ASN A 52 0.92 -5.99 -0.17
C ASN A 52 -0.09 -6.27 0.95
N GLY A 53 -1.27 -5.65 0.90
CA GLY A 53 -2.29 -5.82 1.92
C GLY A 53 -3.42 -4.81 1.75
N TYR A 54 -4.44 -4.96 2.59
CA TYR A 54 -5.61 -4.08 2.63
C TYR A 54 -5.66 -3.40 4.00
N HIS A 55 -5.72 -2.07 3.99
CA HIS A 55 -5.69 -1.25 5.19
C HIS A 55 -6.94 -0.37 5.26
N ALA A 56 -7.30 0.01 6.48
CA ALA A 56 -8.34 1.00 6.71
C ALA A 56 -7.70 2.40 6.76
N GLU A 57 -8.29 3.36 6.05
CA GLU A 57 -8.00 4.76 6.27
C GLU A 57 -8.69 5.20 7.56
N LEU A 58 -7.90 5.56 8.57
CA LEU A 58 -8.40 5.90 9.90
C LEU A 58 -8.52 7.41 10.06
N ASN A 59 -9.56 7.85 10.74
CA ASN A 59 -9.71 9.26 11.08
C ASN A 59 -8.83 9.59 12.29
N ALA A 60 -7.74 10.31 12.04
CA ALA A 60 -6.77 10.67 13.07
C ALA A 60 -7.36 11.57 14.17
N GLU A 61 -8.21 12.54 13.82
CA GLU A 61 -8.87 13.45 14.78
C GLU A 61 -9.73 12.69 15.80
N LYS A 62 -10.53 11.73 15.33
CA LYS A 62 -11.39 10.89 16.19
C LYS A 62 -10.60 9.93 17.06
N LEU A 63 -9.37 9.61 16.67
CA LEU A 63 -8.46 8.78 17.45
C LEU A 63 -7.60 9.61 18.42
N GLY A 64 -7.75 10.94 18.46
CA GLY A 64 -6.91 11.81 19.27
C GLY A 64 -5.46 11.88 18.78
N LEU A 65 -5.22 11.58 17.51
CA LEU A 65 -3.95 11.68 16.81
C LEU A 65 -3.95 12.92 15.90
N ASP A 66 -4.34 14.06 16.46
CA ASP A 66 -4.57 15.33 15.74
C ASP A 66 -3.28 16.05 15.32
N VAL A 67 -2.11 15.51 15.68
CA VAL A 67 -0.81 16.10 15.37
C VAL A 67 0.02 15.13 14.53
N GLN A 68 0.23 15.48 13.26
CA GLN A 68 1.22 14.82 12.38
C GLN A 68 2.47 15.71 12.31
N VAL A 69 3.64 15.16 12.65
CA VAL A 69 4.91 15.89 12.67
C VAL A 69 5.85 15.33 11.60
N PHE A 70 6.36 16.21 10.74
CA PHE A 70 7.48 15.87 9.85
C PHE A 70 8.79 16.30 10.50
N ILE A 71 9.68 15.34 10.77
CA ILE A 71 10.98 15.60 11.39
C ILE A 71 12.07 15.49 10.34
N HIS A 72 12.84 16.55 10.13
CA HIS A 72 14.02 16.54 9.27
C HIS A 72 15.27 16.30 10.12
N ILE A 73 15.94 15.17 9.93
CA ILE A 73 17.10 14.78 10.73
C ILE A 73 18.36 14.92 9.88
N ARG A 74 19.28 15.78 10.33
CA ARG A 74 20.62 15.91 9.75
C ARG A 74 21.59 15.09 10.59
N LEU A 75 22.25 14.13 9.95
CA LEU A 75 23.30 13.34 10.57
C LEU A 75 24.65 14.00 10.27
N ASP A 76 25.40 14.39 11.31
CA ASP A 76 26.67 15.13 11.17
C ASP A 76 27.85 14.26 10.71
N GLN A 77 27.68 12.93 10.67
CA GLN A 77 28.72 12.00 10.24
C GLN A 77 28.33 11.23 8.98
N THR A 78 29.19 11.32 7.96
CA THR A 78 29.05 10.67 6.64
C THR A 78 29.39 9.17 6.64
N SER A 79 29.45 8.50 7.80
CA SER A 79 29.68 7.06 7.82
C SER A 79 28.36 6.31 7.57
N PHE A 80 28.37 5.45 6.54
CA PHE A 80 27.23 4.63 6.14
C PHE A 80 26.63 3.80 7.31
N SER A 81 27.48 3.44 8.28
CA SER A 81 27.10 2.67 9.47
C SER A 81 26.20 3.40 10.46
N ILE A 82 26.21 4.74 10.51
CA ILE A 82 25.32 5.52 11.38
C ILE A 82 23.92 5.60 10.77
N PHE A 83 23.84 5.73 9.44
CA PHE A 83 22.56 5.75 8.73
C PHE A 83 21.79 4.44 8.91
N GLU A 84 22.45 3.29 8.77
CA GLU A 84 21.81 1.98 9.00
C GLU A 84 21.33 1.80 10.45
N LYS A 85 22.12 2.23 11.44
CA LYS A 85 21.72 2.16 12.85
C LYS A 85 20.53 3.06 13.13
N PHE A 86 20.52 4.26 12.55
CA PHE A 86 19.43 5.21 12.70
C PHE A 86 18.14 4.67 12.06
N ALA A 87 18.20 4.18 10.83
CA ALA A 87 17.04 3.61 10.13
C ALA A 87 16.41 2.44 10.92
N LYS A 88 17.24 1.50 11.43
CA LYS A 88 16.75 0.39 12.26
C LYS A 88 16.11 0.82 13.57
N ALA A 89 16.62 1.90 14.19
CA ALA A 89 16.06 2.40 15.43
C ALA A 89 14.70 3.07 15.20
N VAL A 90 14.55 3.80 14.09
CA VAL A 90 13.30 4.45 13.69
C VAL A 90 12.23 3.43 13.31
N GLU A 91 12.58 2.37 12.58
CA GLU A 91 11.64 1.31 12.17
C GLU A 91 11.00 0.56 13.35
N LEU A 92 11.61 0.62 14.54
CA LEU A 92 11.06 0.04 15.77
C LEU A 92 10.06 0.96 16.49
N MET A 93 9.91 2.21 16.04
CA MET A 93 9.01 3.19 16.65
C MET A 93 7.66 3.18 15.90
N PRO A 94 6.57 2.66 16.51
CA PRO A 94 5.28 2.54 15.84
C PRO A 94 4.63 3.88 15.46
N GLU A 95 5.11 4.99 16.02
CA GLU A 95 4.65 6.35 15.73
C GLU A 95 5.27 6.94 14.46
N ILE A 96 6.25 6.27 13.85
CA ILE A 96 6.95 6.73 12.64
C ILE A 96 6.61 5.80 11.48
N GLU A 97 5.96 6.34 10.45
CA GLU A 97 5.70 5.67 9.15
C GLU A 97 6.84 5.85 8.14
#